data_AF-Q25536-F1
#
_entry.id   AF-Q25536-F1
#
_cell.length_a   1.000
_cell.length_b   1.000
_cell.length_c   1.000
_cell.angle_alpha   90.00
_cell.angle_beta   90.00
_cell.angle_gamma   90.00
#
_symmetry.space_group_name_H-M   'P 1'
#
loop_
_entity.id
_entity.type
_entity.pdbx_description
1 polymer ?
#
loop_
_entity_poly.entity_id
_entity_poly.type
_entity_poly.pdbx_seq_one_letter_code
_entity_poly.pdbx_strand_id
1 'polypeptide(L)' 'FRFKDPEKVAKKWGDMKNKPSMNYEKMSRGLRY' A
#
# COMPACT_ATOMS: atom_id res chain seq x y z
N PHE A 1 1.15 4.43 14.90
CA PHE A 1 2.17 3.93 13.95
C PHE A 1 2.23 4.85 12.74
N ARG A 2 3.42 5.18 12.24
CA ARG A 2 3.60 5.99 11.02
C ARG A 2 4.57 5.25 10.09
N PHE A 3 4.21 5.08 8.83
CA PHE A 3 5.07 4.41 7.87
C PHE A 3 6.25 5.32 7.51
N LYS A 4 7.47 4.77 7.57
CA LYS A 4 8.69 5.48 7.18
C LYS A 4 8.78 5.66 5.66
N ASP A 5 8.42 4.62 4.91
CA ASP A 5 8.34 4.60 3.44
C ASP A 5 7.00 4.01 2.97
N PRO A 6 5.91 4.80 2.98
CA PRO A 6 4.57 4.33 2.63
C PRO A 6 4.46 3.75 1.21
N GLU A 7 5.17 4.31 0.23
CA GLU A 7 5.16 3.83 -1.15
C GLU A 7 5.76 2.43 -1.31
N LYS A 8 6.89 2.15 -0.62
CA LYS A 8 7.52 0.83 -0.67
C LYS A 8 6.61 -0.26 -0.09
N VAL A 9 5.91 0.08 1.00
CA VAL A 9 4.95 -0.84 1.62
C VAL A 9 3.79 -1.10 0.67
N ALA A 10 3.24 -0.06 0.04
CA ALA A 10 2.16 -0.22 -0.92
C ALA A 10 2.55 -1.01 -2.16
N LYS A 11 3.78 -0.82 -2.66
CA LYS A 11 4.31 -1.59 -3.80
C LYS A 11 4.45 -3.06 -3.44
N LYS A 12 5.11 -3.38 -2.32
CA LYS A 12 5.23 -4.77 -1.82
C LYS A 12 3.87 -5.43 -1.59
N TRP A 13 2.91 -4.69 -1.06
CA TRP A 13 1.55 -5.19 -0.86
C TRP A 13 0.82 -5.42 -2.19
N GLY A 14 1.02 -4.53 -3.16
CA GLY A 14 0.56 -4.69 -4.53
C GLY A 14 1.13 -5.95 -5.18
N ASP A 15 2.45 -6.14 -5.10
CA ASP A 15 3.14 -7.30 -5.64
C ASP A 15 2.61 -8.60 -5.02
N MET A 16 2.41 -8.63 -3.69
CA MET A 16 1.86 -9.78 -2.96
C MET A 16 0.43 -10.15 -3.43
N LYS A 17 -0.40 -9.15 -3.78
CA LYS A 17 -1.78 -9.36 -4.22
C LYS A 17 -1.96 -9.36 -5.74
N ASN A 18 -0.87 -9.40 -6.51
CA ASN A 18 -0.89 -9.26 -7.97
C ASN A 18 -1.64 -8.01 -8.46
N LYS A 19 -1.48 -6.90 -7.72
CA LYS A 19 -2.02 -5.57 -8.03
C LYS A 19 -0.86 -4.60 -8.29
N PRO A 20 -0.24 -4.60 -9.48
CA PRO A 20 0.93 -3.78 -9.79
C PRO A 20 0.64 -2.26 -9.79
N SER A 21 -0.63 -1.85 -9.89
CA SER A 21 -1.07 -0.46 -9.80
C SER A 21 -1.42 0.01 -8.38
N MET A 22 -0.98 -0.74 -7.36
CA MET A 22 -1.16 -0.39 -5.96
C MET A 22 -0.28 0.78 -5.55
N ASN A 23 -0.86 1.74 -4.83
CA ASN A 23 -0.15 2.85 -4.23
C ASN A 23 -0.63 3.07 -2.79
N TYR A 24 0.10 3.90 -2.05
CA TYR A 24 -0.21 4.13 -0.64
C TYR A 24 -1.58 4.76 -0.43
N GLU A 25 -2.04 5.60 -1.34
CA GLU A 25 -3.35 6.25 -1.26
C GLU A 25 -4.50 5.23 -1.27
N LYS A 26 -4.46 4.29 -2.22
CA LYS A 26 -5.41 3.18 -2.35
C LYS A 26 -5.30 2.23 -1.16
N MET A 27 -4.07 1.85 -0.77
CA MET A 27 -3.84 0.95 0.36
C MET A 27 -4.33 1.56 1.68
N SER A 28 -4.01 2.83 1.93
CA SER A 28 -4.45 3.54 3.14
C SER A 28 -5.97 3.67 3.24
N ARG A 29 -6.68 3.66 2.10
CA ARG A 29 -8.15 3.69 2.10
C ARG A 29 -8.76 2.41 2.66
N GLY A 30 -8.17 1.25 2.38
CA GLY A 30 -8.57 -0.03 2.97
C GLY A 30 -8.08 -0.26 4.40
N LEU A 31 -7.28 0.64 4.98
CA LEU A 31 -6.93 0.64 6.40
C LEU A 31 -7.80 1.59 7.23
N ARG A 32 -8.50 2.51 6.57
CA ARG A 32 -9.42 3.47 7.21
C ARG A 32 -10.82 2.90 7.41
N TYR A 33 -11.16 1.86 6.66
CA TYR A 33 -12.42 1.13 6.72
C TYR A 33 -12.10 -0.34 6.94
#